data_AF-A0A7L2WZF9-F1
#
_entry.id   AF-A0A7L2WZF9-F1
#
_cell.length_a   1.000
_cell.length_b   1.000
_cell.length_c   1.000
_cell.angle_alpha   90.00
_cell.angle_beta   90.00
_cell.angle_gamma   90.00
#
_symmetry.space_group_name_H-M   'P 1'
#
loop_
_entity.id
_entity.type
_entity.pdbx_description
1 polymer ?
#
loop_
_entity_poly.entity_id
_entity_poly.type
_entity_poly.pdbx_seq_one_letter_code
_entity_poly.pdbx_strand_id
1 'polypeptide(L)'
;WQTLVGGLLLHVSWKLGWVEINLCSRSEILSWLPASVLFVGIIYAGSRALSRLPIPVFLAVHNAAEVITCAFQKFVQKEKTSHLKVCRCSLLQFDPNGYLWALIHLICVGAYKVFHKLWKPSSLSDLDQQYINYVFSILLCPSGDLFSALDFPFLYFYRFHSSCCASGLLGFFLMLHTVKLKGSTTSGQYAAWNCLAK
;
A
#
# COMPACT_ATOMS: atom_id res chain seq x y z
N TRP A 1 -9.11 -1.12 9.73
CA TRP A 1 -8.31 -1.36 10.95
C TRP A 1 -6.93 -0.71 10.93
N GLN A 2 -6.04 -1.03 9.98
CA GLN A 2 -4.66 -0.50 9.98
C GLN A 2 -4.59 1.03 9.92
N THR A 3 -5.37 1.69 9.04
CA THR A 3 -5.44 3.16 8.95
C THR A 3 -6.06 3.80 10.18
N LEU A 4 -7.03 3.14 10.82
CA LEU A 4 -7.64 3.61 12.06
C LEU A 4 -6.63 3.56 13.20
N VAL A 5 -5.98 2.41 13.43
CA VAL A 5 -4.98 2.24 14.48
C VAL A 5 -3.79 3.17 14.23
N GLY A 6 -3.25 3.19 13.00
CA GLY A 6 -2.15 4.08 12.64
C GLY A 6 -2.51 5.57 12.77
N GLY A 7 -3.73 5.96 12.37
CA GLY A 7 -4.24 7.31 12.53
C GLY A 7 -4.39 7.75 13.99
N LEU A 8 -4.94 6.88 14.83
CA LEU A 8 -5.07 7.12 16.27
C LEU A 8 -3.69 7.25 16.94
N LEU A 9 -2.76 6.33 16.65
CA LEU A 9 -1.41 6.37 17.20
C LEU A 9 -0.65 7.62 16.75
N LEU A 10 -0.78 8.00 15.49
CA LEU A 10 -0.16 9.21 14.95
C LEU A 10 -0.76 10.47 15.58
N HIS A 11 -2.08 10.52 15.77
CA HIS A 11 -2.76 11.61 16.45
C HIS A 11 -2.32 11.75 17.91
N VAL A 12 -2.27 10.64 18.66
CA VAL A 12 -1.80 10.64 20.05
C VAL A 12 -0.34 11.06 20.13
N SER A 13 0.52 10.52 19.25
CA SER A 13 1.94 10.91 19.20
C SER A 13 2.12 12.41 18.94
N TRP A 14 1.26 13.00 18.09
CA TRP A 14 1.25 14.44 17.86
C TRP A 14 0.83 15.22 19.12
N LYS A 15 -0.25 14.80 19.79
CA LYS A 15 -0.72 15.44 21.03
C LYS A 15 0.27 15.33 22.19
N LEU A 16 1.07 14.27 22.23
CA LEU A 16 2.15 14.07 23.20
C LEU A 16 3.44 14.81 22.81
N GLY A 17 3.49 15.47 21.65
CA GLY A 17 4.68 16.17 21.17
C GLY A 17 5.81 15.25 20.69
N TRP A 18 5.54 13.96 20.46
CA TRP A 18 6.53 13.00 19.95
C TRP A 18 6.79 13.16 18.46
N VAL A 19 5.83 13.73 17.72
CA VAL A 19 5.94 14.04 16.30
C VAL A 19 5.36 15.43 16.02
N GLU A 20 5.95 16.13 15.06
CA GLU A 20 5.47 17.43 14.60
C GLU A 20 4.55 17.24 13.39
N ILE A 21 3.33 17.78 13.48
CA ILE A 21 2.33 17.80 12.40
C ILE A 21 1.87 19.25 12.24
N ASN A 22 2.03 19.79 11.03
CA ASN A 22 1.77 21.18 10.66
C ASN A 22 0.69 21.26 9.57
N LEU A 23 -0.58 21.38 9.98
CA LEU A 23 -1.74 21.40 9.08
C LEU A 23 -2.33 22.81 8.87
N CYS A 24 -1.48 23.81 8.73
CA CYS A 24 -1.88 25.22 8.84
C CYS A 24 -2.75 25.73 7.68
N SER A 25 -2.71 25.11 6.49
CA SER A 25 -3.45 25.58 5.32
C SER A 25 -4.52 24.60 4.85
N ARG A 26 -5.79 25.03 4.86
CA ARG A 26 -6.91 24.28 4.28
C ARG A 26 -6.72 24.04 2.78
N SER A 27 -6.10 24.98 2.07
CA SER A 27 -5.84 24.87 0.64
C SER A 27 -4.88 23.71 0.33
N GLU A 28 -3.86 23.53 1.18
CA GLU A 28 -2.89 22.43 1.04
C GLU A 28 -3.50 21.07 1.35
N ILE A 29 -4.38 21.00 2.36
CA ILE A 29 -5.13 19.78 2.67
C ILE A 29 -6.04 19.41 1.49
N LEU A 30 -6.73 20.39 0.89
CA LEU A 30 -7.61 20.17 -0.26
C LEU A 30 -6.83 19.79 -1.52
N SER A 31 -5.67 20.39 -1.77
CA SER A 31 -4.82 20.01 -2.90
C SER A 31 -4.23 18.60 -2.76
N TRP A 32 -4.13 18.10 -1.51
CA TRP A 32 -3.73 16.72 -1.22
C TRP A 32 -4.86 15.69 -1.35
N LEU A 33 -6.11 16.13 -1.43
CA LEU A 33 -7.29 15.24 -1.49
C LEU A 33 -7.20 14.17 -2.60
N PRO A 34 -6.78 14.49 -3.85
CA PRO A 34 -6.63 13.46 -4.90
C PRO A 34 -5.62 12.38 -4.53
N ALA A 35 -4.51 12.74 -3.86
CA ALA A 35 -3.54 11.78 -3.35
C ALA A 35 -4.17 10.89 -2.28
N SER A 36 -4.95 11.45 -1.37
CA SER A 36 -5.66 10.68 -0.35
C SER A 36 -6.70 9.72 -0.96
N VAL A 37 -7.42 10.11 -2.01
CA VAL A 37 -8.33 9.20 -2.74
C VAL A 37 -7.56 8.03 -3.36
N LEU A 38 -6.42 8.31 -4.01
CA LEU A 38 -5.55 7.26 -4.55
C LEU A 38 -5.00 6.35 -3.46
N PHE A 39 -4.63 6.90 -2.30
CA PHE A 39 -4.18 6.14 -1.14
C PHE A 39 -5.26 5.18 -0.61
N VAL A 40 -6.52 5.64 -0.53
CA VAL A 40 -7.65 4.76 -0.21
C VAL A 40 -7.81 3.66 -1.26
N GLY A 41 -7.68 4.01 -2.55
CA GLY A 41 -7.66 3.04 -3.65
C GLY A 41 -6.57 1.97 -3.50
N ILE A 42 -5.35 2.36 -3.13
CA ILE A 42 -4.23 1.44 -2.86
C ILE A 42 -4.62 0.43 -1.78
N ILE A 43 -5.16 0.90 -0.65
CA ILE A 43 -5.52 0.05 0.49
C ILE A 43 -6.69 -0.87 0.12
N TYR A 44 -7.73 -0.32 -0.49
CA TYR A 44 -8.94 -1.06 -0.82
C TYR A 44 -8.66 -2.13 -1.87
N ALA A 45 -8.06 -1.76 -3.00
CA ALA A 45 -7.71 -2.70 -4.06
C ALA A 45 -6.68 -3.74 -3.59
N GLY A 46 -5.69 -3.32 -2.79
CA GLY A 46 -4.71 -4.24 -2.20
C GLY A 46 -5.37 -5.27 -1.27
N SER A 47 -6.32 -4.84 -0.44
CA SER A 47 -7.07 -5.74 0.45
C SER A 47 -7.95 -6.72 -0.35
N ARG A 48 -8.64 -6.23 -1.40
CA ARG A 48 -9.45 -7.09 -2.29
C ARG A 48 -8.59 -8.10 -3.06
N ALA A 49 -7.40 -7.71 -3.49
CA ALA A 49 -6.44 -8.60 -4.12
C ALA A 49 -5.93 -9.67 -3.13
N LEU A 50 -5.49 -9.27 -1.93
CA LEU A 50 -5.00 -10.20 -0.89
C LEU A 50 -6.07 -11.16 -0.36
N SER A 51 -7.35 -10.79 -0.43
CA SER A 51 -8.45 -11.70 -0.08
C SER A 51 -8.63 -12.86 -1.08
N ARG A 52 -8.06 -12.73 -2.29
CA ARG A 52 -8.23 -13.67 -3.42
C ARG A 52 -6.93 -14.32 -3.87
N LEU A 53 -5.82 -13.60 -3.74
CA LEU A 53 -4.50 -14.03 -4.13
C LEU A 53 -3.67 -14.37 -2.89
N PRO A 54 -2.97 -15.52 -2.89
CA PRO A 54 -2.00 -15.82 -1.85
C PRO A 54 -0.91 -14.74 -1.80
N ILE A 55 -0.46 -14.41 -0.58
CA ILE A 55 0.52 -13.33 -0.33
C ILE A 55 1.74 -13.42 -1.27
N PRO A 56 2.38 -14.58 -1.49
CA PRO A 56 3.52 -14.67 -2.41
C PRO A 56 3.18 -14.27 -3.84
N VAL A 57 1.95 -14.54 -4.32
CA VAL A 57 1.50 -14.15 -5.66
C VAL A 57 1.25 -12.66 -5.73
N PHE A 58 0.58 -12.09 -4.73
CA PHE A 58 0.36 -10.64 -4.68
C PHE A 58 1.69 -9.89 -4.64
N LEU A 59 2.65 -10.33 -3.83
CA LEU A 59 3.99 -9.75 -3.77
C LEU A 59 4.76 -9.95 -5.08
N ALA A 60 4.64 -11.13 -5.71
CA ALA A 60 5.22 -11.36 -7.02
C ALA A 60 4.66 -10.37 -8.04
N VAL A 61 3.33 -10.18 -8.12
CA VAL A 61 2.67 -9.20 -9.01
C VAL A 61 3.07 -7.76 -8.67
N HIS A 62 3.13 -7.41 -7.38
CA HIS A 62 3.52 -6.08 -6.90
C HIS A 62 4.95 -5.72 -7.29
N ASN A 63 5.89 -6.67 -7.14
CA ASN A 63 7.29 -6.52 -7.52
C ASN A 63 7.51 -6.71 -9.04
N ALA A 64 6.62 -7.46 -9.69
CA ALA A 64 6.57 -7.73 -11.13
C ALA A 64 6.13 -6.53 -11.98
N ALA A 65 6.05 -5.33 -11.42
CA ALA A 65 6.05 -4.11 -12.23
C ALA A 65 7.29 -4.04 -13.17
N GLU A 66 8.37 -4.81 -12.89
CA GLU A 66 9.52 -5.08 -13.78
C GLU A 66 9.35 -6.33 -14.71
N VAL A 67 8.34 -7.18 -14.48
CA VAL A 67 8.09 -8.47 -15.20
C VAL A 67 7.09 -8.29 -16.35
N ILE A 68 6.84 -7.05 -16.79
CA ILE A 68 6.40 -6.82 -18.18
C ILE A 68 7.43 -7.43 -19.15
N THR A 69 8.71 -7.45 -18.76
CA THR A 69 9.83 -8.00 -19.52
C THR A 69 9.81 -9.53 -19.67
N CYS A 70 9.48 -10.31 -18.62
CA CYS A 70 9.43 -11.78 -18.77
C CYS A 70 8.17 -12.26 -19.52
N ALA A 71 7.05 -11.53 -19.42
CA ALA A 71 5.85 -11.84 -20.21
C ALA A 71 6.09 -11.55 -21.70
N PHE A 72 6.84 -10.49 -22.02
CA PHE A 72 7.24 -10.17 -23.38
C PHE A 72 8.23 -11.20 -23.96
N GLN A 73 9.22 -11.65 -23.18
CA GLN A 73 10.15 -12.70 -23.60
C GLN A 73 9.43 -14.04 -23.88
N LYS A 74 8.40 -14.39 -23.11
CA LYS A 74 7.57 -15.59 -23.35
C LYS A 74 6.67 -15.50 -24.59
N PHE A 75 6.29 -14.30 -25.01
CA PHE A 75 5.45 -14.09 -26.20
C PHE A 75 6.29 -14.00 -27.48
N VAL A 76 7.55 -13.58 -27.39
CA VAL A 76 8.47 -13.40 -28.52
C VAL A 76 9.31 -14.66 -28.81
N GLN A 77 9.61 -15.49 -27.81
CA GLN A 77 10.35 -16.75 -28.02
C GLN A 77 9.39 -17.95 -28.11
N LYS A 78 8.98 -18.31 -29.33
CA LYS A 78 8.46 -19.65 -29.65
C LYS A 78 9.57 -20.67 -29.39
N GLU A 79 9.72 -21.16 -28.16
CA GLU A 79 10.66 -22.24 -27.88
C GLU A 79 10.05 -23.36 -27.03
N LYS A 80 10.03 -24.56 -27.61
CA LYS A 80 9.72 -25.82 -26.96
C LYS A 80 10.84 -26.16 -25.98
N THR A 81 10.55 -26.16 -24.68
CA THR A 81 11.45 -26.68 -23.66
C THR A 81 10.76 -27.74 -22.80
N SER A 82 11.55 -28.72 -22.37
CA SER A 82 11.16 -30.08 -21.97
C SER A 82 10.39 -30.17 -20.64
N HIS A 83 9.54 -31.20 -20.57
CA HIS A 83 8.52 -31.46 -19.55
C HIS A 83 9.01 -31.79 -18.12
N LEU A 84 10.27 -31.61 -17.76
CA LEU A 84 10.83 -32.15 -16.52
C LEU A 84 11.80 -31.17 -15.82
N LYS A 85 11.24 -30.04 -15.37
CA LYS A 85 11.67 -29.28 -14.17
C LYS A 85 10.74 -28.11 -13.79
N VAL A 86 9.47 -28.15 -14.21
CA VAL A 86 8.42 -27.22 -13.74
C VAL A 86 7.44 -27.99 -12.88
N CYS A 87 7.94 -28.55 -11.78
CA CYS A 87 7.12 -29.19 -10.76
C CYS A 87 7.45 -28.55 -9.41
N ARG A 88 6.91 -27.34 -9.22
CA ARG A 88 6.59 -26.66 -7.93
C ARG A 88 6.01 -25.24 -8.09
N CYS A 89 5.60 -24.84 -9.29
CA CYS A 89 4.85 -23.59 -9.52
C CYS A 89 3.51 -23.83 -10.24
N SER A 90 3.01 -25.05 -10.24
CA SER A 90 1.76 -25.39 -10.91
C SER A 90 0.57 -24.98 -10.03
N LEU A 91 0.09 -23.77 -10.30
CA LEU A 91 -1.30 -23.34 -10.17
C LEU A 91 -1.81 -23.08 -8.74
N LEU A 92 -1.27 -22.02 -8.15
CA LEU A 92 -2.10 -21.11 -7.36
C LEU A 92 -3.35 -20.81 -8.20
N GLN A 93 -4.54 -21.09 -7.66
CA GLN A 93 -5.83 -20.94 -8.36
C GLN A 93 -5.86 -19.60 -9.09
N PHE A 94 -5.99 -19.65 -10.42
CA PHE A 94 -6.11 -18.44 -11.21
C PHE A 94 -7.47 -17.82 -10.90
N ASP A 95 -7.46 -16.78 -10.06
CA ASP A 95 -8.63 -15.95 -9.78
C ASP A 95 -8.52 -14.65 -10.59
N PRO A 96 -9.19 -14.55 -11.76
CA PRO A 96 -9.12 -13.37 -12.62
C PRO A 96 -9.50 -12.09 -11.89
N ASN A 97 -10.44 -12.17 -10.93
CA ASN A 97 -10.85 -11.02 -10.15
C ASN A 97 -9.74 -10.61 -9.17
N GLY A 98 -9.06 -11.57 -8.56
CA GLY A 98 -7.89 -11.31 -7.71
C GLY A 98 -6.78 -10.56 -8.46
N TYR A 99 -6.45 -11.01 -9.68
CA TYR A 99 -5.46 -10.34 -10.53
C TYR A 99 -5.91 -8.95 -11.01
N LEU A 100 -7.20 -8.78 -11.34
CA LEU A 100 -7.75 -7.46 -11.68
C LEU A 100 -7.60 -6.47 -10.51
N TRP A 101 -7.93 -6.89 -9.29
CA TRP A 101 -7.73 -6.05 -8.10
C TRP A 101 -6.25 -5.74 -7.85
N ALA A 102 -5.35 -6.69 -8.09
CA ALA A 102 -3.91 -6.44 -8.01
C ALA A 102 -3.43 -5.42 -9.06
N LEU A 103 -3.97 -5.47 -10.28
CA LEU A 103 -3.68 -4.47 -11.32
C LEU A 103 -4.21 -3.08 -10.93
N ILE A 104 -5.44 -2.98 -10.43
CA ILE A 104 -6.00 -1.72 -9.92
C ILE A 104 -5.12 -1.17 -8.80
N HIS A 105 -4.70 -2.01 -7.86
CA HIS A 105 -3.77 -1.63 -6.80
C HIS A 105 -2.47 -1.06 -7.37
N LEU A 106 -1.86 -1.72 -8.36
CA LEU A 106 -0.64 -1.24 -9.02
C LEU A 106 -0.84 0.12 -9.71
N ILE A 107 -1.97 0.30 -10.40
CA ILE A 107 -2.32 1.58 -11.04
C ILE A 107 -2.45 2.67 -9.98
N CYS A 108 -3.15 2.41 -8.87
CA CYS A 108 -3.27 3.38 -7.77
C CYS A 108 -1.92 3.70 -7.13
N VAL A 109 -1.05 2.71 -6.91
CA VAL A 109 0.31 2.91 -6.39
C VAL A 109 1.14 3.77 -7.35
N GLY A 110 1.09 3.47 -8.65
CA GLY A 110 1.78 4.23 -9.68
C GLY A 110 1.29 5.67 -9.76
N ALA A 111 -0.03 5.87 -9.85
CA ALA A 111 -0.66 7.18 -9.87
C ALA A 111 -0.36 8.00 -8.61
N TYR A 112 -0.39 7.37 -7.42
CA TYR A 112 -0.04 8.04 -6.16
C TYR A 112 1.42 8.50 -6.17
N LYS A 113 2.36 7.66 -6.63
CA LYS A 113 3.78 8.04 -6.76
C LYS A 113 3.99 9.18 -7.75
N VAL A 114 3.31 9.15 -8.89
CA VAL A 114 3.38 10.22 -9.91
C VAL A 114 2.81 11.51 -9.36
N PHE A 115 1.63 11.47 -8.73
CA PHE A 115 1.01 12.64 -8.10
C PHE A 115 1.90 13.22 -7.00
N HIS A 116 2.44 12.35 -6.13
CA HIS A 116 3.41 12.71 -5.10
C HIS A 116 4.65 13.39 -5.69
N LYS A 117 5.14 12.95 -6.85
CA LYS A 117 6.31 13.57 -7.49
C LYS A 117 5.99 14.92 -8.15
N LEU A 118 4.85 15.03 -8.82
CA LEU A 118 4.51 16.19 -9.66
C LEU A 118 3.82 17.32 -8.90
N TRP A 119 3.04 16.98 -7.88
CA TRP A 119 2.09 17.90 -7.26
C TRP A 119 2.24 18.00 -5.75
N LYS A 120 3.33 17.47 -5.17
CA LYS A 120 3.60 17.58 -3.73
C LYS A 120 3.74 19.05 -3.33
N PRO A 121 2.89 19.54 -2.41
CA PRO A 121 3.09 20.85 -1.80
C PRO A 121 4.41 20.87 -1.03
N SER A 122 5.23 21.91 -1.24
CA SER A 122 6.54 22.05 -0.58
C SER A 122 6.46 22.17 0.94
N SER A 123 5.30 22.58 1.46
CA SER A 123 4.99 22.79 2.87
C SER A 123 4.57 21.55 3.63
N LEU A 124 4.04 20.51 2.96
CA LEU A 124 3.56 19.30 3.64
C LEU A 124 4.71 18.32 3.87
N SER A 125 5.02 18.07 5.15
CA SER A 125 5.95 17.01 5.53
C SER A 125 5.38 15.63 5.19
N ASP A 126 6.24 14.61 5.18
CA ASP A 126 5.79 13.24 4.96
C ASP A 126 4.83 12.74 6.08
N LEU A 127 4.97 13.26 7.31
CA LEU A 127 4.06 12.97 8.42
C LEU A 127 2.71 13.68 8.24
N ASP A 128 2.69 14.93 7.76
CA ASP A 128 1.46 15.66 7.46
C ASP A 128 0.64 14.93 6.40
N GLN A 129 1.28 14.53 5.31
CA GLN A 129 0.65 13.77 4.23
C GLN A 129 0.08 12.45 4.74
N GLN A 130 0.85 11.72 5.56
CA GLN A 130 0.42 10.43 6.10
C GLN A 130 -0.76 10.59 7.07
N TYR A 131 -0.76 11.65 7.87
CA TYR A 131 -1.86 11.99 8.75
C TYR A 131 -3.13 12.32 7.97
N ILE A 132 -3.03 13.20 6.96
CA ILE A 132 -4.14 13.55 6.06
C ILE A 132 -4.70 12.28 5.39
N ASN A 133 -3.81 11.43 4.87
CA ASN A 133 -4.19 10.15 4.26
C ASN A 133 -4.93 9.22 5.23
N TYR A 134 -4.51 9.12 6.49
CA TYR A 134 -5.24 8.33 7.49
C TYR A 134 -6.61 8.91 7.82
N VAL A 135 -6.71 10.22 8.01
CA VAL A 135 -7.99 10.89 8.27
C VAL A 135 -8.96 10.66 7.11
N PHE A 136 -8.55 10.96 5.87
CA PHE A 136 -9.40 10.73 4.71
C PHE A 136 -9.69 9.26 4.46
N SER A 137 -8.77 8.34 4.79
CA SER A 137 -9.08 6.91 4.72
C SER A 137 -10.19 6.53 5.66
N ILE A 138 -10.20 7.02 6.90
CA ILE A 138 -11.27 6.73 7.85
C ILE A 138 -12.60 7.33 7.36
N LEU A 139 -12.57 8.51 6.73
CA LEU A 139 -13.77 9.19 6.21
C LEU A 139 -14.32 8.56 4.92
N LEU A 140 -13.46 8.06 4.02
CA LEU A 140 -13.84 7.53 2.71
C LEU A 140 -14.03 6.01 2.69
N CYS A 141 -13.46 5.28 3.63
CA CYS A 141 -13.61 3.82 3.75
C CYS A 141 -15.06 3.33 4.01
N PRO A 142 -15.97 4.09 4.67
CA PRO A 142 -17.39 3.70 4.80
C PRO A 142 -18.11 3.54 3.46
N SER A 143 -17.60 4.16 2.38
CA SER A 143 -18.12 4.01 1.01
C SER A 143 -17.87 2.63 0.40
N GLY A 144 -17.14 1.76 1.10
CA GLY A 144 -16.89 0.39 0.71
C GLY A 144 -17.99 -0.59 1.16
N ASP A 145 -17.64 -1.87 1.16
CA ASP A 145 -18.54 -2.99 1.43
C ASP A 145 -18.81 -3.18 2.94
N LEU A 146 -19.21 -2.11 3.63
CA LEU A 146 -19.40 -2.07 5.10
C LEU A 146 -20.43 -3.10 5.57
N PHE A 147 -21.49 -3.30 4.78
CA PHE A 147 -22.54 -4.28 5.08
C PHE A 147 -22.02 -5.71 4.99
N SER A 148 -21.25 -6.06 3.94
CA SER A 148 -20.64 -7.39 3.84
C SER A 148 -19.58 -7.65 4.91
N ALA A 149 -19.00 -6.61 5.51
CA ALA A 149 -18.07 -6.75 6.62
C ALA A 149 -18.76 -7.17 7.93
N LEU A 150 -20.03 -6.79 8.13
CA LEU A 150 -20.83 -7.21 9.30
C LEU A 150 -21.15 -8.71 9.28
N ASP A 151 -21.26 -9.28 8.09
CA ASP A 151 -21.52 -10.71 7.88
C ASP A 151 -20.26 -11.58 8.03
N PHE A 152 -19.09 -10.99 8.31
CA PHE A 152 -17.85 -11.75 8.43
C PHE A 152 -17.88 -12.65 9.69
N PRO A 153 -17.76 -13.98 9.55
CA PRO A 153 -18.02 -14.93 10.63
C PRO A 153 -17.05 -14.81 11.81
N PHE A 154 -15.85 -14.27 11.58
CA PHE A 154 -14.86 -14.08 12.64
C PHE A 154 -14.85 -12.68 13.24
N LEU A 155 -15.76 -11.79 12.81
CA LEU A 155 -15.79 -10.40 13.23
C LEU A 155 -15.81 -10.29 14.75
N TYR A 156 -16.63 -11.08 15.44
CA TYR A 156 -16.80 -11.01 16.90
C TYR A 156 -15.68 -11.68 17.72
N PHE A 157 -14.71 -12.34 17.08
CA PHE A 157 -13.65 -13.02 17.81
C PHE A 157 -12.57 -12.04 18.27
N TYR A 158 -12.19 -12.13 19.55
CA TYR A 158 -11.12 -11.29 20.11
C TYR A 158 -9.78 -11.49 19.36
N ARG A 159 -9.50 -12.71 18.88
CA ARG A 159 -8.29 -13.03 18.12
C ARG A 159 -8.21 -12.28 16.79
N PHE A 160 -9.36 -12.06 16.16
CA PHE A 160 -9.43 -11.30 14.92
C PHE A 160 -9.08 -9.83 15.17
N HIS A 161 -9.74 -9.21 16.15
CA HIS A 161 -9.46 -7.83 16.56
C HIS A 161 -8.02 -7.63 17.05
N SER A 162 -7.49 -8.55 17.86
CA SER A 162 -6.10 -8.46 18.34
C SER A 162 -5.10 -8.57 17.20
N SER A 163 -5.36 -9.42 16.21
CA SER A 163 -4.52 -9.54 15.01
C SER A 163 -4.59 -8.29 14.13
N CYS A 164 -5.78 -7.72 13.95
CA CYS A 164 -5.97 -6.45 13.26
C CYS A 164 -5.22 -5.31 13.98
N CYS A 165 -5.33 -5.23 15.30
CA CYS A 165 -4.62 -4.25 16.13
C CYS A 165 -3.10 -4.43 16.03
N ALA A 166 -2.59 -5.65 16.17
CA ALA A 166 -1.17 -5.97 16.02
C ALA A 166 -0.64 -5.57 14.63
N SER A 167 -1.38 -5.86 13.57
CA SER A 167 -1.00 -5.44 12.22
C SER A 167 -1.00 -3.91 12.05
N GLY A 168 -1.91 -3.22 12.73
CA GLY A 168 -1.96 -1.75 12.74
C GLY A 168 -0.76 -1.14 13.48
N LEU A 169 -0.38 -1.71 14.63
CA LEU A 169 0.81 -1.31 15.38
C LEU A 169 2.09 -1.52 14.57
N LEU A 170 2.26 -2.70 13.96
CA LEU A 170 3.40 -2.99 13.09
C LEU A 170 3.44 -2.03 11.89
N GLY A 171 2.29 -1.76 11.27
CA GLY A 171 2.18 -0.79 10.18
C GLY A 171 2.58 0.63 10.59
N PHE A 172 2.20 1.06 11.80
CA PHE A 172 2.59 2.36 12.35
C PHE A 172 4.10 2.46 12.58
N PHE A 173 4.72 1.45 13.20
CA PHE A 173 6.17 1.45 13.42
C PHE A 173 6.96 1.42 12.10
N LEU A 174 6.50 0.62 11.13
CA LEU A 174 7.08 0.58 9.79
C LEU A 174 7.00 1.95 9.12
N MET A 175 5.86 2.63 9.23
CA MET A 175 5.66 3.99 8.69
C MET A 175 6.64 4.99 9.32
N LEU A 176 6.76 5.04 10.65
CA LEU A 176 7.71 5.95 11.33
C LEU A 176 9.15 5.67 10.92
N HIS A 177 9.54 4.39 10.85
CA HIS A 177 10.86 4.00 10.38
C HIS A 177 11.10 4.41 8.92
N THR A 178 10.09 4.29 8.07
CA THR A 178 10.19 4.64 6.65
C THR A 178 10.40 6.15 6.47
N VAL A 179 9.66 6.98 7.21
CA VAL A 179 9.84 8.44 7.21
C VAL A 179 11.24 8.80 7.72
N LYS A 180 11.68 8.19 8.83
CA LYS A 180 13.02 8.43 9.38
C LYS A 180 14.13 8.04 8.40
N LEU A 181 14.01 6.87 7.77
CA LEU A 181 14.95 6.40 6.75
C LEU A 181 14.99 7.37 5.56
N LYS A 182 13.84 7.82 5.07
CA LYS A 182 13.75 8.77 3.95
C LYS A 182 14.38 10.13 4.29
N GLY A 183 14.27 10.58 5.54
CA GLY A 183 14.90 11.82 6.01
C GLY A 183 16.41 11.69 6.26
N SER A 184 16.90 10.51 6.65
CA SER A 184 18.33 10.27 6.94
C SER A 184 19.16 9.78 5.75
N THR A 185 18.52 9.27 4.70
CA THR A 185 19.23 8.75 3.52
C THR A 185 19.62 9.90 2.61
N THR A 186 20.92 10.11 2.40
CA THR A 186 21.40 11.07 1.40
C THR A 186 20.98 10.62 -0.01
N SER A 187 20.67 11.59 -0.90
CA SER A 187 20.23 11.31 -2.29
C SER A 187 21.14 10.29 -3.01
N GLY A 188 22.46 10.32 -2.74
CA GLY A 188 23.44 9.37 -3.28
C GLY A 188 23.33 7.94 -2.73
N GLN A 189 23.02 7.76 -1.44
CA GLN A 189 22.80 6.43 -0.86
C GLN A 189 21.47 5.81 -1.34
N TYR A 190 20.44 6.63 -1.53
CA TYR A 190 19.15 6.20 -2.10
C TYR A 190 19.31 5.79 -3.58
N ALA A 191 20.09 6.55 -4.36
CA ALA A 191 20.43 6.19 -5.73
C ALA A 191 21.28 4.91 -5.81
N ALA A 192 22.25 4.74 -4.92
CA ALA A 192 23.07 3.52 -4.85
C ALA A 192 22.23 2.29 -4.46
N TRP A 193 21.30 2.42 -3.51
CA TRP A 193 20.36 1.35 -3.15
C TRP A 193 19.39 1.00 -4.27
N ASN A 194 18.83 1.98 -4.98
CA ASN A 194 18.00 1.71 -6.17
C ASN A 194 18.79 1.11 -7.33
N CYS A 195 20.10 1.36 -7.41
CA CYS A 195 20.99 0.75 -8.40
C CYS A 195 21.37 -0.69 -8.02
N LEU A 196 21.59 -0.95 -6.73
CA LEU A 196 21.87 -2.29 -6.18
C LEU A 196 20.64 -3.20 -6.10
N ALA A 197 19.44 -2.62 -6.01
CA ALA A 197 18.17 -3.34 -5.97
C ALA A 197 17.57 -3.57 -7.37
N LYS A 198 18.22 -3.06 -8.42
CA LYS A 198 17.99 -3.44 -9.83
C LYS A 198 18.93 -4.58 -10.22
#